data_AF-A0A0F9BZ52-F1
#
_entry.id   AF-A0A0F9BZ52-F1
#
_cell.length_a   1.000
_cell.length_b   1.000
_cell.length_c   1.000
_cell.angle_alpha   90.00
_cell.angle_beta   90.00
_cell.angle_gamma   90.00
#
_symmetry.space_group_name_H-M   'P 1'
#
loop_
_entity.id
_entity.type
_entity.pdbx_description
1 polymer ?
#
loop_
_entity_poly.entity_id
_entity_poly.type
_entity_poly.pdbx_seq_one_letter_code
_entity_poly.pdbx_strand_id
1 'polypeptide(L)'
;MEIVREAAEGVSTSVLAERFGVSPRAIQYTLKADAERQVDAAIPVAAISLKVTVEELAALDEVLAVAGIESRAEGLRRLIQAAGGVFVPDAQMAAEMARYRASLHEVGNGVAQIAKQMTQANRQGQGAGVAFSELRLAQMRGLARFILDSADEIDLLLRRRRDAMQLEATAALREFAHAAE
;
A
#
# COMPACT_ATOMS: atom_id res chain seq x y z
N MET A 1 40.90 -9.74 2.15
CA MET A 1 41.85 -10.66 1.49
C MET A 1 42.96 -9.84 0.82
N GLU A 2 44.19 -9.90 1.34
CA GLU A 2 45.32 -9.05 0.89
C GLU A 2 45.71 -9.30 -0.58
N ILE A 3 45.75 -10.56 -1.03
CA ILE A 3 46.03 -10.96 -2.42
C ILE A 3 45.01 -10.36 -3.42
N VAL A 4 43.71 -10.36 -3.06
CA VAL A 4 42.63 -9.85 -3.94
C VAL A 4 42.73 -8.32 -4.06
N ARG A 5 43.01 -7.64 -2.94
CA ARG A 5 43.15 -6.18 -2.91
C ARG A 5 44.33 -5.71 -3.75
N GLU A 6 45.50 -6.34 -3.59
CA GLU A 6 46.70 -5.95 -4.33
C GLU A 6 46.62 -6.31 -5.82
N ALA A 7 45.94 -7.41 -6.18
CA ALA A 7 45.63 -7.70 -7.58
C ALA A 7 44.69 -6.65 -8.20
N ALA A 8 43.72 -6.13 -7.44
CA ALA A 8 42.84 -5.05 -7.89
C ALA A 8 43.56 -3.70 -8.06
N GLU A 9 44.64 -3.49 -7.31
CA GLU A 9 45.57 -2.36 -7.46
C GLU A 9 46.53 -2.51 -8.66
N GLY A 10 46.41 -3.61 -9.43
CA GLY A 10 47.16 -3.84 -10.67
C GLY A 10 48.48 -4.58 -10.49
N VAL A 11 48.76 -5.15 -9.32
CA VAL A 11 49.96 -5.96 -9.08
C VAL A 11 49.87 -7.28 -9.86
N SER A 12 50.93 -7.62 -10.58
CA SER A 12 50.95 -8.83 -11.41
C SER A 12 50.93 -10.12 -10.58
N THR A 13 50.32 -11.17 -11.13
CA THR A 13 50.18 -12.47 -10.46
C THR A 13 51.52 -13.13 -10.13
N SER A 14 52.59 -12.84 -10.88
CA SER A 14 53.94 -13.31 -10.60
C SER A 14 54.56 -12.64 -9.38
N VAL A 15 54.35 -11.33 -9.20
CA VAL A 15 54.83 -10.57 -8.03
C VAL A 15 54.08 -11.02 -6.76
N LEU A 16 52.78 -11.25 -6.87
CA LEU A 16 51.98 -11.81 -5.77
C LEU A 16 52.41 -13.24 -5.42
N ALA A 17 52.70 -14.07 -6.43
CA ALA A 17 53.16 -15.44 -6.20
C ALA A 17 54.48 -15.47 -5.41
N GLU A 18 55.45 -14.64 -5.80
CA GLU A 18 56.74 -14.54 -5.11
C GLU A 18 56.59 -14.01 -3.69
N ARG A 19 55.82 -12.93 -3.49
CA ARG A 19 55.59 -12.31 -2.18
C ARG A 19 54.90 -13.24 -1.19
N PHE A 20 53.89 -13.99 -1.65
CA PHE A 20 53.12 -14.88 -0.80
C PHE A 20 53.71 -16.31 -0.74
N GLY A 21 54.83 -16.57 -1.42
CA GLY A 21 55.50 -17.88 -1.43
C GLY A 21 54.66 -19.00 -2.04
N VAL A 22 53.76 -18.66 -2.98
CA VAL A 22 52.81 -19.59 -3.61
C VAL A 22 53.00 -19.63 -5.11
N SER A 23 52.45 -20.65 -5.76
CA SER A 23 52.48 -20.70 -7.24
C SER A 23 51.58 -19.62 -7.85
N PRO A 24 51.91 -19.08 -9.04
CA PRO A 24 51.04 -18.17 -9.79
C PRO A 24 49.63 -18.74 -10.03
N ARG A 25 49.52 -20.07 -10.13
CA ARG A 25 48.25 -20.78 -10.27
C ARG A 25 47.39 -20.70 -9.01
N ALA A 26 47.99 -20.73 -7.82
CA ALA A 26 47.27 -20.55 -6.56
C ALA A 26 46.71 -19.12 -6.44
N ILE A 27 47.47 -18.10 -6.88
CA ILE A 27 46.97 -16.72 -6.96
C ILE A 27 45.78 -16.64 -7.92
N GLN A 28 45.88 -17.20 -9.13
CA GLN A 28 44.78 -17.21 -10.10
C GLN A 28 43.53 -17.91 -9.59
N TYR A 29 43.66 -19.06 -8.91
CA TYR A 29 42.52 -19.74 -8.29
C TYR A 29 41.88 -18.92 -7.17
N THR A 30 42.70 -18.21 -6.37
CA THR A 30 42.20 -17.34 -5.30
C THR A 30 41.39 -16.18 -5.86
N LEU A 31 41.87 -15.55 -6.94
CA LEU A 31 41.17 -14.46 -7.63
C LEU A 31 39.88 -14.96 -8.30
N LYS A 32 39.94 -16.12 -8.96
CA LYS A 32 38.77 -16.73 -9.60
C LYS A 32 37.70 -17.11 -8.58
N ALA A 33 38.09 -17.75 -7.48
CA ALA A 33 37.17 -18.11 -6.41
C ALA A 33 36.60 -16.88 -5.70
N ASP A 34 37.31 -15.75 -5.68
CA ASP A 34 36.77 -14.48 -5.18
C ASP A 34 35.75 -13.86 -6.15
N ALA A 35 36.05 -13.86 -7.45
CA ALA A 35 35.12 -13.42 -8.48
C ALA A 35 33.85 -14.27 -8.51
N GLU A 36 33.97 -15.59 -8.41
CA GLU A 36 32.83 -16.52 -8.31
C GLU A 36 32.02 -16.27 -7.04
N ARG A 37 32.68 -16.05 -5.88
CA ARG A 37 31.99 -15.65 -4.64
C ARG A 37 31.26 -14.31 -4.76
N GLN A 38 31.81 -13.34 -5.49
CA GLN A 38 31.14 -12.05 -5.72
C GLN A 38 29.94 -12.19 -6.66
N VAL A 39 30.02 -13.05 -7.67
CA VAL A 39 28.90 -13.34 -8.59
C VAL A 39 27.78 -14.11 -7.87
N ASP A 40 28.13 -15.12 -7.06
CA ASP A 40 27.16 -15.90 -6.28
C ASP A 40 26.54 -15.09 -5.13
N ALA A 41 27.26 -14.10 -4.59
CA ALA A 41 26.74 -13.17 -3.58
C ALA A 41 25.92 -12.00 -4.17
N ALA A 42 25.97 -11.77 -5.48
CA ALA A 42 25.23 -10.68 -6.11
C ALA A 42 23.76 -11.08 -6.31
N ILE A 43 22.92 -10.71 -5.34
CA ILE A 43 21.46 -10.76 -5.52
C ILE A 43 21.12 -9.95 -6.78
N PRO A 44 20.45 -10.54 -7.80
CA PRO A 44 20.12 -9.80 -9.01
C PRO A 44 19.16 -8.65 -8.68
N VAL A 45 19.64 -7.42 -8.87
CA VAL A 45 18.87 -6.18 -8.65
C VAL A 45 18.44 -5.57 -9.98
N ALA A 46 17.18 -5.13 -10.07
CA ALA A 46 16.68 -4.34 -11.19
C ALA A 46 16.70 -2.86 -10.83
N ALA A 47 17.14 -2.01 -11.77
CA ALA A 47 17.14 -0.55 -11.60
C ALA A 47 15.78 0.04 -12.02
N ILE A 48 15.25 0.95 -11.22
CA ILE A 48 14.02 1.70 -11.50
C ILE A 48 14.39 3.19 -11.58
N SER A 49 13.99 3.86 -12.66
CA SER A 49 14.14 5.32 -12.84
C SER A 49 12.76 5.97 -12.91
N LEU A 50 12.54 7.00 -12.09
CA LEU A 50 11.27 7.73 -12.01
C LEU A 50 11.53 9.22 -12.23
N LYS A 51 10.62 9.89 -12.94
CA LYS A 51 10.55 11.36 -12.98
C LYS A 51 9.46 11.81 -12.02
N VAL A 52 9.81 12.73 -11.12
CA VAL A 52 8.90 13.32 -10.14
C VAL A 52 9.04 14.83 -10.17
N THR A 53 8.02 15.56 -9.73
CA THR A 53 8.12 17.00 -9.53
C THR A 53 8.97 17.33 -8.29
N VAL A 54 9.35 18.60 -8.16
CA VAL A 54 10.08 19.08 -6.99
C VAL A 54 9.18 19.01 -5.74
N GLU A 55 7.88 19.28 -5.87
CA GLU A 55 6.95 19.15 -4.74
C GLU A 55 6.79 17.71 -4.28
N GLU A 56 6.67 16.76 -5.22
CA GLU A 56 6.60 15.33 -4.91
C GLU A 56 7.86 14.82 -4.19
N LEU A 57 9.03 15.30 -4.63
CA LEU A 57 10.30 14.94 -4.01
C LEU A 57 10.44 15.52 -2.59
N ALA A 58 10.00 16.77 -2.38
CA ALA A 58 10.01 17.40 -1.06
C ALA A 58 9.05 16.72 -0.08
N ALA A 59 7.84 16.37 -0.54
CA ALA A 59 6.87 15.63 0.26
C ALA A 59 7.40 14.25 0.67
N LEU A 60 8.14 13.56 -0.21
CA LEU A 60 8.81 12.30 0.13
C LEU A 60 9.88 12.52 1.20
N ASP A 61 10.72 13.55 1.06
CA ASP A 61 11.79 13.84 2.03
C ASP A 61 11.25 14.13 3.44
N GLU A 62 10.14 14.87 3.56
CA GLU A 62 9.50 15.12 4.85
C GLU A 62 9.04 13.83 5.53
N VAL A 63 8.41 12.92 4.79
CA VAL A 63 7.95 11.63 5.31
C VAL A 63 9.13 10.77 5.76
N LEU A 64 10.21 10.73 4.97
CA LEU A 64 11.42 9.98 5.32
C LEU A 64 12.11 10.55 6.56
N ALA A 65 12.18 11.88 6.69
CA ALA A 65 12.75 12.55 7.86
C ALA A 65 11.97 12.22 9.14
N VAL A 66 10.63 12.26 9.09
CA VAL A 66 9.77 11.87 10.23
C VAL A 66 9.98 10.41 10.63
N ALA A 67 10.29 9.55 9.66
CA ALA A 67 10.58 8.14 9.88
C ALA A 67 12.05 7.85 10.29
N GLY A 68 12.92 8.85 10.34
CA GLY A 68 14.35 8.69 10.63
C GLY A 68 15.13 8.00 9.51
N ILE A 69 14.67 8.09 8.26
CA ILE A 69 15.31 7.47 7.10
C ILE A 69 16.07 8.53 6.31
N GLU A 70 17.40 8.41 6.28
CA GLU A 70 18.27 9.41 5.65
C GLU A 70 18.39 9.25 4.13
N SER A 71 18.15 8.03 3.62
CA SER A 71 18.32 7.70 2.19
C SER A 71 16.99 7.49 1.49
N ARG A 72 16.77 8.27 0.41
CA ARG A 72 15.59 8.12 -0.47
C ARG A 72 15.49 6.73 -1.10
N ALA A 73 16.63 6.16 -1.51
CA ALA A 73 16.67 4.83 -2.09
C ALA A 73 16.26 3.75 -1.08
N GLU A 74 16.66 3.94 0.18
CA GLU A 74 16.29 3.06 1.28
C GLU A 74 14.81 3.19 1.62
N GLY A 75 14.29 4.42 1.71
CA GLY A 75 12.87 4.69 1.86
C GLY A 75 12.03 4.04 0.77
N LEU A 76 12.43 4.20 -0.49
CA LEU A 76 11.72 3.62 -1.63
C LEU A 76 11.78 2.09 -1.63
N ARG A 77 12.92 1.49 -1.28
CA ARG A 77 13.07 0.04 -1.17
C ARG A 77 12.15 -0.53 -0.09
N ARG A 78 12.09 0.11 1.08
CA ARG A 78 11.20 -0.28 2.19
C ARG A 78 9.73 -0.15 1.79
N LEU A 79 9.36 0.92 1.09
CA LEU A 79 8.01 1.10 0.55
C LEU A 79 7.65 -0.01 -0.44
N ILE A 80 8.54 -0.35 -1.38
CA ILE A 80 8.33 -1.44 -2.35
C ILE A 80 8.19 -2.80 -1.67
N GLN A 81 8.92 -3.04 -0.57
CA GLN A 81 8.80 -4.28 0.20
C GLN A 81 7.48 -4.35 0.99
N ALA A 82 7.05 -3.24 1.62
CA ALA A 82 5.78 -3.14 2.31
C ALA A 82 4.57 -3.15 1.35
N ALA A 83 4.75 -2.64 0.14
CA ALA A 83 3.75 -2.59 -0.93
C ALA A 83 3.11 -3.95 -1.25
N GLY A 84 3.84 -5.06 -1.00
CA GLY A 84 3.35 -6.42 -1.20
C GLY A 84 2.05 -6.75 -0.45
N GLY A 85 1.73 -6.03 0.65
CA GLY A 85 0.45 -6.11 1.34
C GLY A 85 -0.46 -4.88 1.16
N VAL A 86 0.12 -3.69 1.01
CA VAL A 86 -0.58 -2.39 1.07
C VAL A 86 -1.41 -2.07 -0.20
N PHE A 87 -0.98 -2.54 -1.38
CA PHE A 87 -1.70 -2.27 -2.64
C PHE A 87 -2.70 -3.37 -3.04
N VAL A 88 -2.92 -4.38 -2.19
CA VAL A 88 -3.93 -5.40 -2.42
C VAL A 88 -5.32 -4.76 -2.20
N PRO A 89 -6.28 -4.91 -3.14
CA PRO A 89 -7.65 -4.49 -2.90
C PRO A 89 -8.18 -5.16 -1.63
N ASP A 90 -8.51 -4.36 -0.62
CA ASP A 90 -9.06 -4.83 0.64
C ASP A 90 -10.39 -5.58 0.37
N ALA A 91 -10.28 -6.90 0.28
CA ALA A 91 -11.39 -7.78 -0.04
C ALA A 91 -12.48 -7.72 1.03
N GLN A 92 -12.12 -7.42 2.28
CA GLN A 92 -13.06 -7.22 3.38
C GLN A 92 -13.84 -5.91 3.17
N MET A 93 -13.16 -4.80 2.89
CA MET A 93 -13.82 -3.54 2.55
C MET A 93 -14.69 -3.69 1.30
N ALA A 94 -14.22 -4.38 0.26
CA ALA A 94 -15.00 -4.63 -0.95
C ALA A 94 -16.27 -5.44 -0.64
N ALA A 95 -16.18 -6.44 0.23
CA ALA A 95 -17.33 -7.21 0.67
C ALA A 95 -18.32 -6.35 1.48
N GLU A 96 -17.84 -5.52 2.41
CA GLU A 96 -18.69 -4.60 3.18
C GLU A 96 -19.36 -3.56 2.28
N MET A 97 -18.63 -2.96 1.33
CA MET A 97 -19.20 -2.04 0.35
C MET A 97 -20.26 -2.71 -0.54
N ALA A 98 -20.07 -3.99 -0.88
CA ALA A 98 -21.07 -4.75 -1.61
C ALA A 98 -22.36 -4.98 -0.78
N ARG A 99 -22.23 -5.24 0.54
CA ARG A 99 -23.38 -5.35 1.45
C ARG A 99 -24.14 -4.02 1.54
N TYR A 100 -23.44 -2.89 1.73
CA TYR A 100 -24.08 -1.58 1.75
C TYR A 100 -24.81 -1.26 0.44
N ARG A 101 -24.22 -1.58 -0.70
CA ARG A 101 -24.85 -1.42 -2.01
C ARG A 101 -26.17 -2.20 -2.11
N ALA A 102 -26.20 -3.43 -1.62
CA ALA A 102 -27.41 -4.25 -1.62
C ALA A 102 -28.50 -3.63 -0.74
N SER A 103 -28.15 -3.17 0.47
CA SER A 103 -29.09 -2.54 1.38
C SER A 103 -29.64 -1.22 0.84
N LEU A 104 -28.79 -0.38 0.24
CA LEU A 104 -29.21 0.85 -0.46
C LEU A 104 -30.14 0.55 -1.64
N HIS A 105 -29.92 -0.56 -2.34
CA HIS A 105 -30.77 -0.97 -3.46
C HIS A 105 -32.18 -1.38 -2.99
N GLU A 106 -32.28 -2.13 -1.90
CA GLU A 106 -33.58 -2.48 -1.28
C GLU A 106 -34.34 -1.23 -0.83
N VAL A 107 -33.63 -0.29 -0.20
CA VAL A 107 -34.20 0.99 0.23
C VAL A 107 -34.68 1.81 -0.97
N GLY A 108 -33.87 1.92 -2.02
CA GLY A 108 -34.24 2.61 -3.27
C GLY A 108 -35.48 1.99 -3.94
N ASN A 109 -35.59 0.66 -3.94
CA ASN A 109 -36.77 -0.05 -4.42
C ASN A 109 -38.02 0.28 -3.58
N GLY A 110 -37.87 0.35 -2.26
CA GLY A 110 -38.93 0.79 -1.35
C GLY A 110 -39.43 2.20 -1.66
N VAL A 111 -38.52 3.16 -1.89
CA VAL A 111 -38.88 4.54 -2.28
C VAL A 111 -39.64 4.57 -3.61
N ALA A 112 -39.15 3.83 -4.61
CA ALA A 112 -39.79 3.76 -5.92
C ALA A 112 -41.21 3.18 -5.83
N GLN A 113 -41.41 2.17 -4.98
CA GLN A 113 -42.72 1.58 -4.73
C GLN A 113 -43.67 2.56 -4.04
N ILE A 114 -43.19 3.33 -3.06
CA ILE A 114 -43.95 4.40 -2.41
C ILE A 114 -44.39 5.45 -3.45
N ALA A 115 -43.47 5.94 -4.29
CA ALA A 115 -43.77 6.93 -5.33
C ALA A 115 -44.78 6.42 -6.37
N LYS A 116 -44.67 5.14 -6.77
CA LYS A 116 -45.62 4.50 -7.69
C LYS A 116 -47.02 4.43 -7.09
N GLN A 117 -47.12 4.04 -5.82
CA GLN A 117 -48.41 3.99 -5.10
C GLN A 117 -49.02 5.39 -4.92
N MET A 118 -48.21 6.43 -4.67
CA MET A 118 -48.69 7.81 -4.60
C MET A 118 -49.30 8.27 -5.94
N THR A 119 -48.61 7.96 -7.04
CA THR A 119 -49.09 8.28 -8.39
C THR A 119 -50.43 7.59 -8.67
N GLN A 120 -50.60 6.36 -8.19
CA GLN A 120 -51.83 5.59 -8.34
C GLN A 120 -52.97 6.11 -7.46
N ALA A 121 -52.71 6.44 -6.19
CA ALA A 121 -53.70 7.00 -5.27
C ALA A 121 -54.22 8.37 -5.76
N ASN A 122 -53.32 9.24 -6.23
CA ASN A 122 -53.70 10.54 -6.83
C ASN A 122 -54.57 10.37 -8.07
N ARG A 123 -54.30 9.37 -8.93
CA ARG A 123 -55.13 9.09 -10.12
C ARG A 123 -56.53 8.56 -9.78
N GLN A 124 -56.68 7.86 -8.66
CA GLN A 124 -57.96 7.29 -8.24
C GLN A 124 -58.86 8.28 -7.48
N GLY A 125 -58.45 9.54 -7.36
CA GLY A 125 -59.22 10.59 -6.65
C GLY A 125 -59.32 10.38 -5.13
N GLN A 126 -58.67 9.34 -4.60
CA GLN A 126 -58.56 9.05 -3.19
C GLN A 126 -57.33 9.77 -2.66
N GLY A 127 -57.47 11.06 -2.34
CA GLY A 127 -56.46 11.77 -1.58
C GLY A 127 -56.18 10.96 -0.32
N ALA A 128 -54.94 10.47 -0.19
CA ALA A 128 -54.51 9.59 0.89
C ALA A 128 -55.00 10.12 2.25
N GLY A 129 -55.89 9.37 2.92
CA GLY A 129 -56.40 9.75 4.24
C GLY A 129 -55.27 9.98 5.25
N VAL A 130 -55.54 10.77 6.29
CA VAL A 130 -54.57 11.25 7.29
C VAL A 130 -53.66 10.12 7.84
N ALA A 131 -54.22 8.95 8.15
CA ALA A 131 -53.47 7.79 8.62
C ALA A 131 -52.45 7.21 7.60
N PHE A 132 -52.76 7.30 6.30
CA PHE A 132 -51.84 6.90 5.24
C PHE A 132 -50.70 7.91 5.08
N SER A 133 -50.97 9.20 5.30
CA SER A 133 -49.94 10.25 5.25
C SER A 133 -48.95 10.13 6.42
N GLU A 134 -49.41 9.76 7.62
CA GLU A 134 -48.54 9.56 8.79
C GLU A 134 -47.63 8.33 8.67
N LEU A 135 -48.16 7.19 8.22
CA LEU A 135 -47.36 5.99 7.95
C LEU A 135 -46.26 6.26 6.91
N ARG A 136 -46.57 7.09 5.90
CA ARG A 136 -45.63 7.49 4.84
C ARG A 136 -44.55 8.44 5.34
N LEU A 137 -44.91 9.41 6.18
CA LEU A 137 -43.96 10.31 6.85
C LEU A 137 -43.03 9.53 7.77
N ALA A 138 -43.54 8.52 8.49
CA ALA A 138 -42.73 7.61 9.28
C ALA A 138 -41.76 6.79 8.39
N GLN A 139 -42.22 6.28 7.24
CA GLN A 139 -41.36 5.58 6.28
C GLN A 139 -40.26 6.48 5.70
N MET A 140 -40.58 7.70 5.26
CA MET A 140 -39.61 8.67 4.76
C MET A 140 -38.58 9.07 5.82
N ARG A 141 -39.01 9.24 7.08
CA ARG A 141 -38.10 9.51 8.22
C ARG A 141 -37.19 8.33 8.53
N GLY A 142 -37.73 7.10 8.51
CA GLY A 142 -36.92 5.88 8.66
C GLY A 142 -35.87 5.77 7.55
N LEU A 143 -36.22 6.17 6.33
CA LEU A 143 -35.33 6.16 5.18
C LEU A 143 -34.21 7.20 5.29
N ALA A 144 -34.55 8.43 5.67
CA ALA A 144 -33.58 9.48 5.92
C ALA A 144 -32.63 9.10 7.06
N ARG A 145 -33.15 8.45 8.11
CA ARG A 145 -32.35 7.95 9.22
C ARG A 145 -31.38 6.87 8.78
N PHE A 146 -31.86 5.88 8.02
CA PHE A 146 -31.04 4.82 7.47
C PHE A 146 -29.89 5.35 6.59
N ILE A 147 -30.16 6.32 5.72
CA ILE A 147 -29.13 6.92 4.85
C ILE A 147 -28.06 7.64 5.68
N LEU A 148 -28.46 8.38 6.72
CA LEU A 148 -27.53 9.08 7.60
C LEU A 148 -26.67 8.10 8.41
N ASP A 149 -27.30 7.08 9.02
CA ASP A 149 -26.57 6.06 9.78
C ASP A 149 -25.60 5.28 8.86
N SER A 150 -26.00 4.98 7.62
CA SER A 150 -25.12 4.34 6.63
C SER A 150 -23.93 5.23 6.22
N ALA A 151 -24.13 6.54 6.10
CA ALA A 151 -23.06 7.48 5.76
C ALA A 151 -22.01 7.56 6.90
N ASP A 152 -22.46 7.57 8.15
CA ASP A 152 -21.58 7.56 9.32
C ASP A 152 -20.77 6.25 9.40
N GLU A 153 -21.40 5.10 9.12
CA GLU A 153 -20.69 3.82 9.09
C GLU A 153 -19.63 3.74 7.98
N ILE A 154 -19.94 4.24 6.78
CA ILE A 154 -18.98 4.32 5.67
C ILE A 154 -17.80 5.22 6.04
N ASP A 155 -18.04 6.39 6.63
CA ASP A 155 -16.98 7.30 7.07
C ASP A 155 -16.08 6.64 8.14
N LEU A 156 -16.68 5.97 9.12
CA LEU A 156 -15.96 5.22 10.15
C LEU A 156 -15.10 4.08 9.58
N LEU A 157 -15.60 3.36 8.57
CA LEU A 157 -14.86 2.29 7.90
C LEU A 157 -13.68 2.85 7.09
N LEU A 158 -13.89 3.95 6.35
CA LEU A 158 -12.85 4.60 5.57
C LEU A 158 -11.74 5.18 6.46
N ARG A 159 -12.11 5.80 7.58
CA ARG A 159 -11.15 6.31 8.58
C ARG A 159 -10.34 5.17 9.19
N ARG A 160 -10.99 4.12 9.70
CA ARG A 160 -10.30 2.96 10.29
C ARG A 160 -9.31 2.32 9.31
N ARG A 161 -9.70 2.17 8.03
CA ARG A 161 -8.81 1.64 7.01
C ARG A 161 -7.62 2.55 6.74
N ARG A 162 -7.85 3.87 6.64
CA ARG A 162 -6.78 4.84 6.46
C ARG A 162 -5.80 4.81 7.62
N ASP A 163 -6.32 4.80 8.85
CA ASP A 163 -5.51 4.79 10.07
C ASP A 163 -4.69 3.50 10.16
N ALA A 164 -5.29 2.33 9.86
CA ALA A 164 -4.60 1.05 9.82
C ALA A 164 -3.47 1.05 8.77
N MET A 165 -3.75 1.53 7.56
CA MET A 165 -2.76 1.64 6.48
C MET A 165 -1.63 2.62 6.82
N GLN A 166 -1.95 3.75 7.45
CA GLN A 166 -0.95 4.71 7.89
C GLN A 166 -0.08 4.14 9.01
N LEU A 167 -0.66 3.37 9.93
CA LEU A 167 0.06 2.71 11.01
C LEU A 167 0.96 1.59 10.49
N GLU A 168 0.49 0.78 9.54
CA GLU A 168 1.27 -0.26 8.88
C GLU A 168 2.43 0.32 8.07
N ALA A 169 2.19 1.38 7.29
CA ALA A 169 3.24 2.11 6.58
C ALA A 169 4.27 2.70 7.55
N THR A 170 3.83 3.32 8.64
CA THR A 170 4.73 3.90 9.65
C THR A 170 5.52 2.82 10.39
N ALA A 171 4.89 1.69 10.73
CA ALA A 171 5.54 0.55 11.38
C ALA A 171 6.60 -0.05 10.47
N ALA A 172 6.28 -0.29 9.19
CA ALA A 172 7.26 -0.76 8.21
C ALA A 172 8.46 0.18 8.11
N LEU A 173 8.23 1.50 8.05
CA LEU A 173 9.33 2.47 8.00
C LEU A 173 10.22 2.42 9.25
N ARG A 174 9.65 2.21 10.45
CA ARG A 174 10.38 2.10 11.73
C ARG A 174 11.08 0.77 11.96
N GLU A 175 10.44 -0.36 11.65
CA GLU A 175 11.00 -1.70 11.88
C GLU A 175 12.31 -1.90 11.10
N PHE A 176 12.36 -1.39 9.87
CA PHE A 176 13.59 -1.40 9.09
C PHE A 176 14.61 -0.35 9.56
N ALA A 177 14.22 0.69 10.31
CA ALA A 177 15.16 1.66 10.87
C ALA A 177 15.96 1.06 12.03
N HIS A 178 15.33 0.21 12.83
CA HIS A 178 15.99 -0.51 13.92
C HIS A 178 16.80 -1.75 13.47
N ALA A 179 16.48 -2.32 12.30
CA ALA A 179 17.24 -3.45 11.74
C ALA A 179 18.59 -3.05 11.11
N ALA A 180 18.94 -1.76 11.12
CA ALA A 180 20.18 -1.21 10.54
C ALA A 180 21.26 -0.88 11.59
N GLU A 181 21.02 -1.15 12.88
CA GLU A 181 22.00 -1.14 13.97
C GLU A 181 22.56 -2.55 14.23
#